data_AF-A0AAI8MEB8-F1
#
_entry.id   AF-A0AAI8MEB8-F1
#
_cell.length_a   1.000
_cell.length_b   1.000
_cell.length_c   1.000
_cell.angle_alpha   90.00
_cell.angle_beta   90.00
_cell.angle_gamma   90.00
#
_symmetry.space_group_name_H-M   'P 1'
#
loop_
_entity.id
_entity.type
_entity.pdbx_description
1 polymer ?
#
loop_
_entity_poly.entity_id
_entity_poly.type
_entity_poly.pdbx_seq_one_letter_code
_entity_poly.pdbx_strand_id
1 'polypeptide(L)'
;MRARVLAALAASLCLTGFGCASAEEAFVTNQLSDDLMIVDLATARSVATIPIGGKPAGIAINADGRFAYVTSPDAKAVTVVDAAARQVAGRIEVGGGPLGIAVAPDGRTVYVADWYAAAVRVIDAASRSVTASIAVGASPSGLAVTPDGKLLLSADRDDDSVSVVDTTTRQRKAIIKVGTRPFGVTIDAEGRRAYTANVGSDDVSVIDIAAGREIGRVPVGMRPYAVALAQGRGFVTDQYGGTVSVFDLATLKPVKRINVGDYPEGINATADGKRVIVACWESNTLVIIDAAELKVIGEVKTGDGPRAFGAFLRRTE
;
A
#
# COMPACT_ATOMS: atom_id res chain seq x y z
N MET A 1 35.28 -71.23 -1.27
CA MET A 1 34.45 -71.33 -0.05
C MET A 1 34.28 -69.92 0.52
N ARG A 2 33.11 -69.32 0.25
CA ARG A 2 32.48 -68.08 0.80
C ARG A 2 33.34 -66.81 0.99
N ALA A 3 33.21 -65.90 0.02
CA ALA A 3 33.51 -64.48 0.15
C ALA A 3 32.47 -63.77 1.04
N ARG A 4 32.91 -62.87 1.93
CA ARG A 4 32.06 -61.98 2.73
C ARG A 4 32.00 -60.62 2.04
N VAL A 5 30.80 -60.21 1.62
CA VAL A 5 30.49 -58.87 1.13
C VAL A 5 30.08 -58.02 2.33
N LEU A 6 30.80 -56.93 2.59
CA LEU A 6 30.33 -55.86 3.48
C LEU A 6 29.33 -54.98 2.72
N ALA A 7 28.12 -54.85 3.24
CA ALA A 7 27.16 -53.85 2.79
C ALA A 7 27.44 -52.52 3.50
N ALA A 8 27.75 -51.48 2.74
CA ALA A 8 27.78 -50.11 3.23
C ALA A 8 26.39 -49.48 3.06
N LEU A 9 25.76 -49.09 4.16
CA LEU A 9 24.57 -48.23 4.14
C LEU A 9 24.99 -46.80 3.78
N ALA A 10 24.54 -46.30 2.63
CA ALA A 10 24.56 -44.88 2.33
C ALA A 10 23.27 -44.25 2.90
N ALA A 11 23.42 -43.41 3.93
CA ALA A 11 22.34 -42.57 4.41
C ALA A 11 22.24 -41.33 3.51
N SER A 12 21.21 -41.26 2.67
CA SER A 12 20.87 -40.04 1.94
C SER A 12 20.26 -39.03 2.91
N LEU A 13 21.02 -37.99 3.23
CA LEU A 13 20.56 -36.84 3.99
C LEU A 13 19.69 -35.98 3.07
N CYS A 14 18.36 -36.10 3.18
CA CYS A 14 17.44 -35.12 2.61
C CYS A 14 17.66 -33.77 3.31
N LEU A 15 18.38 -32.87 2.65
CA LEU A 15 18.37 -31.44 2.98
C LEU A 15 16.98 -30.90 2.63
N THR A 16 16.08 -30.87 3.62
CA THR A 16 14.89 -30.04 3.54
C THR A 16 15.34 -28.59 3.48
N GLY A 17 15.19 -27.95 2.31
CA GLY A 17 15.40 -26.52 2.17
C GLY A 17 14.49 -25.78 3.13
N PHE A 18 15.09 -25.12 4.14
CA PHE A 18 14.41 -24.04 4.84
C PHE A 18 14.15 -22.96 3.79
N GLY A 19 12.91 -22.84 3.33
CA GLY A 19 12.49 -21.65 2.61
C GLY A 19 12.74 -20.47 3.55
N CYS A 20 13.74 -19.65 3.24
CA CYS A 20 14.00 -18.43 3.96
C CYS A 20 12.70 -17.61 3.91
N ALA A 21 12.06 -17.40 5.06
CA ALA A 21 11.03 -16.39 5.13
C ALA A 21 11.71 -15.08 4.75
N SER A 22 11.39 -14.53 3.58
CA SER A 22 11.94 -13.24 3.16
C SER A 22 11.66 -12.25 4.27
N ALA A 23 12.73 -11.67 4.82
CA ALA A 23 12.58 -10.63 5.81
C ALA A 23 11.90 -9.44 5.12
N GLU A 24 10.98 -8.80 5.83
CA GLU A 24 10.26 -7.64 5.32
C GLU A 24 10.25 -6.58 6.40
N GLU A 25 10.34 -5.34 5.96
CA GLU A 25 10.26 -4.16 6.79
C GLU A 25 9.00 -3.37 6.44
N ALA A 26 8.34 -2.78 7.44
CA ALA A 26 7.29 -1.80 7.27
C ALA A 26 7.82 -0.39 7.54
N PHE A 27 7.57 0.53 6.61
CA PHE A 27 7.93 1.94 6.69
C PHE A 27 6.68 2.75 7.06
N VAL A 28 6.52 3.06 8.33
CA VAL A 28 5.30 3.63 8.91
C VAL A 28 5.44 5.14 9.06
N THR A 29 4.68 5.90 8.28
CA THR A 29 4.60 7.37 8.41
C THR A 29 3.79 7.74 9.64
N ASN A 30 4.40 8.45 10.60
CA ASN A 30 3.76 8.94 11.81
C ASN A 30 3.47 10.43 11.63
N GLN A 31 2.23 10.74 11.29
CA GLN A 31 1.85 12.08 10.87
C GLN A 31 1.99 13.10 11.99
N LEU A 32 1.58 12.75 13.21
CA LEU A 32 1.55 13.72 14.31
C LEU A 32 2.92 13.92 14.94
N SER A 33 3.75 12.88 15.03
CA SER A 33 5.13 12.96 15.53
C SER A 33 6.18 13.34 14.47
N ASP A 34 5.74 13.58 13.23
CA ASP A 34 6.59 14.15 12.15
C ASP A 34 7.78 13.25 11.73
N ASP A 35 7.62 11.93 11.84
CA ASP A 35 8.68 10.96 11.56
C ASP A 35 8.22 9.77 10.70
N LEU A 36 9.20 8.99 10.25
CA LEU A 36 9.04 7.70 9.60
C LEU A 36 9.70 6.62 10.46
N MET A 37 8.91 5.67 10.92
CA MET A 37 9.40 4.54 11.70
C MET A 37 9.57 3.30 10.82
N ILE A 38 10.68 2.60 10.95
CA ILE A 38 10.95 1.34 10.25
C ILE A 38 10.80 0.19 11.24
N VAL A 39 9.98 -0.80 10.89
CA VAL A 39 9.68 -1.97 11.70
C VAL A 39 10.13 -3.23 10.95
N ASP A 40 10.95 -4.06 11.59
CA ASP A 40 11.24 -5.41 11.11
C ASP A 40 10.05 -6.32 11.45
N LEU A 41 9.43 -6.90 10.41
CA LEU A 41 8.22 -7.71 10.56
C LEU A 41 8.51 -9.15 11.00
N ALA A 42 9.75 -9.63 10.93
CA ALA A 42 10.10 -10.96 11.44
C ALA A 42 10.18 -10.96 12.97
N THR A 43 10.70 -9.86 13.54
CA THR A 43 10.88 -9.67 14.98
C THR A 43 9.79 -8.82 15.63
N ALA A 44 8.96 -8.15 14.83
CA ALA A 44 7.94 -7.19 15.27
C ALA A 44 8.55 -6.07 16.14
N ARG A 45 9.68 -5.51 15.70
CA ARG A 45 10.42 -4.48 16.45
C ARG A 45 10.78 -3.30 15.56
N SER A 46 10.81 -2.12 16.19
CA SER A 46 11.37 -0.93 15.57
C SER A 46 12.87 -1.12 15.35
N VAL A 47 13.35 -0.69 14.18
CA VAL A 47 14.75 -0.79 13.80
C VAL A 47 15.35 0.55 13.38
N ALA A 48 14.52 1.56 13.11
CA ALA A 48 14.91 2.96 12.99
C ALA A 48 13.71 3.90 13.12
N THR A 49 13.99 5.16 13.42
CA THR A 49 13.05 6.28 13.31
C THR A 49 13.79 7.43 12.63
N ILE A 50 13.20 7.98 11.57
CA ILE A 50 13.81 9.01 10.72
C ILE A 50 12.92 10.26 10.77
N PRO A 51 13.44 11.42 11.20
CA PRO A 51 12.69 12.67 11.13
C PRO A 51 12.35 13.01 9.67
N ILE A 52 11.08 13.28 9.36
CA ILE A 52 10.62 13.67 8.01
C ILE A 52 10.11 15.10 8.00
N GLY A 53 9.32 15.48 9.01
CA GLY A 53 8.69 16.79 9.12
C GLY A 53 7.48 17.00 8.21
N GLY A 54 6.62 17.92 8.63
CA GLY A 54 5.52 18.47 7.83
C GLY A 54 4.38 17.48 7.56
N LYS A 55 4.04 16.68 8.57
CA LYS A 55 2.89 15.77 8.61
C LYS A 55 2.99 14.64 7.57
N PRO A 56 4.03 13.79 7.63
CA PRO A 56 4.19 12.69 6.67
C PRO A 56 2.92 11.83 6.61
N ALA A 57 2.44 11.56 5.40
CA ALA A 57 1.14 10.96 5.14
C ALA A 57 1.25 9.71 4.26
N GLY A 58 1.16 9.86 2.94
CA GLY A 58 1.31 8.77 1.98
C GLY A 58 2.77 8.36 1.82
N ILE A 59 2.98 7.07 1.53
CA ILE A 59 4.29 6.50 1.27
C ILE A 59 4.23 5.47 0.14
N ALA A 60 5.26 5.46 -0.71
CA ALA A 60 5.45 4.41 -1.70
C ALA A 60 6.93 4.02 -1.79
N ILE A 61 7.20 2.72 -1.67
CA ILE A 61 8.53 2.12 -1.87
C ILE A 61 8.61 1.62 -3.32
N ASN A 62 9.74 1.85 -3.98
CA ASN A 62 9.98 1.33 -5.33
C ASN A 62 10.14 -0.20 -5.32
N ALA A 63 9.91 -0.84 -6.47
CA ALA A 63 9.87 -2.30 -6.57
C ALA A 63 11.20 -2.99 -6.22
N ASP A 64 12.33 -2.31 -6.43
CA ASP A 64 13.67 -2.80 -6.03
C ASP A 64 13.99 -2.55 -4.54
N GLY A 65 13.05 -1.93 -3.80
CA GLY A 65 13.16 -1.67 -2.37
C GLY A 65 14.13 -0.55 -1.98
N ARG A 66 14.88 0.05 -2.90
CA ARG A 66 15.99 0.98 -2.59
C ARG A 66 15.51 2.30 -1.99
N PHE A 67 14.43 2.87 -2.51
CA PHE A 67 13.94 4.18 -2.11
C PHE A 67 12.47 4.15 -1.67
N ALA A 68 12.20 4.78 -0.54
CA ALA A 68 10.86 5.14 -0.11
C ALA A 68 10.60 6.62 -0.38
N TYR A 69 9.42 6.94 -0.91
CA TYR A 69 8.99 8.32 -1.16
C TYR A 69 7.83 8.64 -0.21
N VAL A 70 7.99 9.68 0.59
CA VAL A 70 7.03 10.08 1.63
C VAL A 70 6.48 11.46 1.31
N THR A 71 5.17 11.58 1.15
CA THR A 71 4.51 12.89 1.00
C THR A 71 4.34 13.56 2.37
N SER A 72 4.58 14.86 2.42
CA SER A 72 4.35 15.69 3.61
C SER A 72 3.50 16.91 3.19
N PRO A 73 2.17 16.91 3.43
CA PRO A 73 1.25 17.96 2.98
C PRO A 73 1.63 19.36 3.49
N ASP A 74 1.94 19.49 4.78
CA ASP A 74 2.27 20.80 5.39
C ASP A 74 3.63 21.32 4.89
N ALA A 75 4.53 20.39 4.58
CA ALA A 75 5.82 20.67 3.97
C ALA A 75 5.74 20.91 2.46
N LYS A 76 4.60 20.59 1.82
CA LYS A 76 4.38 20.68 0.36
C LYS A 76 5.45 19.96 -0.48
N ALA A 77 5.95 18.84 0.04
CA ALA A 77 7.09 18.15 -0.53
C ALA A 77 6.95 16.63 -0.46
N VAL A 78 7.83 15.96 -1.21
CA VAL A 78 8.13 14.53 -1.07
C VAL A 78 9.55 14.38 -0.54
N THR A 79 9.69 13.66 0.57
CA THR A 79 10.99 13.24 1.11
C THR A 79 11.37 11.89 0.51
N VAL A 80 12.58 11.78 -0.03
CA VAL A 80 13.15 10.53 -0.55
C VAL A 80 14.03 9.94 0.54
N VAL A 81 13.76 8.70 0.93
CA VAL A 81 14.51 7.96 1.96
C VAL A 81 15.26 6.82 1.29
N ASP A 82 16.57 6.73 1.50
CA ASP A 82 17.32 5.51 1.21
C ASP A 82 16.93 4.48 2.26
N ALA A 83 16.22 3.45 1.82
CA ALA A 83 15.61 2.49 2.72
C ALA A 83 16.65 1.51 3.31
N ALA A 84 17.78 1.29 2.64
CA ALA A 84 18.84 0.41 3.16
C ALA A 84 19.70 1.14 4.19
N ALA A 85 20.10 2.37 3.86
CA ALA A 85 20.86 3.22 4.78
C ALA A 85 20.00 3.85 5.87
N ARG A 86 18.67 3.76 5.76
CA ARG A 86 17.67 4.29 6.71
C ARG A 86 17.89 5.78 6.99
N GLN A 87 18.08 6.55 5.92
CA GLN A 87 18.37 7.97 5.99
C GLN A 87 17.66 8.74 4.87
N VAL A 88 17.40 10.03 5.11
CA VAL A 88 16.90 10.93 4.07
C VAL A 88 17.97 11.06 2.99
N ALA A 89 17.61 10.66 1.77
CA ALA A 89 18.46 10.78 0.59
C ALA A 89 18.25 12.12 -0.14
N GLY A 90 17.10 12.77 0.05
CA GLY A 90 16.81 14.08 -0.52
C GLY A 90 15.35 14.49 -0.34
N ARG A 91 15.01 15.65 -0.91
CA ARG A 91 13.67 16.23 -0.84
C ARG A 91 13.30 16.86 -2.18
N ILE A 92 12.03 16.75 -2.53
CA ILE A 92 11.45 17.21 -3.79
C ILE A 92 10.32 18.17 -3.44
N GLU A 93 10.48 19.44 -3.79
CA GLU A 93 9.42 20.42 -3.64
C GLU A 93 8.34 20.16 -4.69
N VAL A 94 7.12 19.89 -4.25
CA VAL A 94 5.98 19.55 -5.12
C VAL A 94 4.98 20.71 -5.17
N GLY A 95 4.89 21.50 -4.10
CA GLY A 95 3.83 22.48 -3.92
C GLY A 95 2.49 21.80 -3.61
N GLY A 96 1.40 22.57 -3.65
CA GLY A 96 0.04 22.04 -3.52
C GLY A 96 -0.23 21.32 -2.18
N GLY A 97 -1.10 20.31 -2.22
CA GLY A 97 -1.39 19.40 -1.11
C GLY A 97 -1.04 17.96 -1.46
N PRO A 98 0.25 17.56 -1.41
CA PRO A 98 0.68 16.22 -1.77
C PRO A 98 0.12 15.20 -0.76
N LEU A 99 -0.64 14.20 -1.23
CA LEU A 99 -1.30 13.22 -0.36
C LEU A 99 -1.00 11.76 -0.74
N GLY A 100 -1.68 11.22 -1.75
CA GLY A 100 -1.38 9.86 -2.23
C GLY A 100 -0.18 9.84 -3.13
N ILE A 101 0.55 8.73 -3.11
CA ILE A 101 1.79 8.56 -3.85
C ILE A 101 1.89 7.13 -4.38
N ALA A 102 2.37 6.99 -5.60
CA ALA A 102 2.66 5.71 -6.23
C ALA A 102 3.94 5.80 -7.07
N VAL A 103 4.73 4.74 -7.09
CA VAL A 103 5.93 4.62 -7.94
C VAL A 103 5.59 3.72 -9.12
N ALA A 104 6.00 4.11 -10.33
CA ALA A 104 5.89 3.26 -11.51
C ALA A 104 6.72 1.96 -11.31
N PRO A 105 6.31 0.82 -11.90
CA PRO A 105 7.02 -0.45 -11.72
C PRO A 105 8.51 -0.42 -12.12
N ASP A 106 8.89 0.46 -13.06
CA ASP A 106 10.28 0.63 -13.48
C ASP A 106 11.12 1.52 -12.54
N GLY A 107 10.50 2.08 -11.49
CA GLY A 107 11.14 2.93 -10.49
C GLY A 107 11.52 4.33 -10.98
N ARG A 108 11.24 4.69 -12.24
CA ARG A 108 11.71 5.96 -12.83
C ARG A 108 10.77 7.13 -12.61
N THR A 109 9.48 6.84 -12.43
CA THR A 109 8.44 7.88 -12.28
C THR A 109 7.71 7.72 -10.96
N VAL A 110 7.53 8.83 -10.25
CA VAL A 110 6.72 8.90 -9.03
C VAL A 110 5.52 9.81 -9.29
N TYR A 111 4.33 9.35 -8.95
CA TYR A 111 3.07 10.07 -9.10
C TYR A 111 2.58 10.52 -7.73
N VAL A 112 2.21 11.79 -7.60
CA VAL A 112 1.74 12.37 -6.34
C VAL A 112 0.41 13.07 -6.57
N ALA A 113 -0.63 12.65 -5.84
CA ALA A 113 -1.92 13.30 -5.87
C ALA A 113 -1.82 14.67 -5.17
N ASP A 114 -2.28 15.72 -5.86
CA ASP A 114 -2.39 17.06 -5.32
C ASP A 114 -3.86 17.30 -4.93
N TRP A 115 -4.16 17.08 -3.65
CA TRP A 115 -5.52 17.06 -3.10
C TRP A 115 -6.31 18.35 -3.38
N TYR A 116 -5.61 19.48 -3.54
CA TYR A 116 -6.25 20.79 -3.75
C TYR A 116 -6.29 21.23 -5.22
N ALA A 117 -5.63 20.51 -6.14
CA ALA A 117 -5.44 20.98 -7.52
C ALA A 117 -6.12 20.11 -8.61
N ALA A 118 -6.96 19.14 -8.22
CA ALA A 118 -7.57 18.17 -9.16
C ALA A 118 -6.55 17.58 -10.15
N ALA A 119 -5.34 17.30 -9.64
CA ALA A 119 -4.19 16.97 -10.46
C ALA A 119 -3.28 15.93 -9.80
N VAL A 120 -2.53 15.21 -10.62
CA VAL A 120 -1.41 14.38 -10.21
C VAL A 120 -0.11 15.01 -10.70
N ARG A 121 0.85 15.22 -9.80
CA ARG A 121 2.21 15.66 -10.12
C ARG A 121 3.05 14.47 -10.52
N VAL A 122 3.80 14.61 -11.61
CA VAL A 122 4.71 13.60 -12.14
C VAL A 122 6.13 14.00 -11.78
N ILE A 123 6.84 13.14 -11.06
CA ILE A 123 8.21 13.36 -10.61
C ILE A 123 9.11 12.36 -11.34
N ASP A 124 10.21 12.86 -11.89
CA ASP A 124 11.31 12.01 -12.35
C ASP A 124 12.19 11.62 -11.14
N ALA A 125 12.37 10.32 -10.93
CA ALA A 125 13.06 9.80 -9.76
C ALA A 125 14.58 10.06 -9.80
N ALA A 126 15.17 10.20 -10.99
CA ALA A 126 16.60 10.40 -11.16
C ALA A 126 16.99 11.87 -10.96
N SER A 127 16.29 12.81 -11.60
CA SER A 127 16.50 14.25 -11.42
C SER A 127 15.85 14.79 -10.16
N ARG A 128 14.94 14.03 -9.53
CA ARG A 128 14.20 14.41 -8.31
C ARG A 128 13.47 15.73 -8.47
N SER A 129 12.77 15.88 -9.60
CA SER A 129 12.04 17.09 -9.93
C SER A 129 10.67 16.78 -10.51
N VAL A 130 9.72 17.68 -10.29
CA VAL A 130 8.40 17.62 -10.93
C VAL A 130 8.57 17.95 -12.42
N THR A 131 8.15 17.05 -13.29
CA THR A 131 8.29 17.16 -14.75
C THR A 131 6.97 17.39 -15.47
N ALA A 132 5.83 17.11 -14.84
CA ALA A 132 4.52 17.36 -15.40
C ALA A 132 3.41 17.39 -14.34
N SER A 133 2.22 17.80 -14.80
CA SER A 133 0.97 17.73 -14.07
C SER A 133 -0.09 17.09 -14.96
N ILE A 134 -0.85 16.13 -14.43
CA ILE A 134 -1.92 15.41 -15.13
C ILE A 134 -3.25 15.82 -14.51
N ALA A 135 -4.21 16.25 -15.32
CA ALA A 135 -5.55 16.56 -14.84
C ALA A 135 -6.33 15.28 -14.51
N VAL A 136 -6.93 15.23 -13.33
CA VAL A 136 -7.81 14.15 -12.85
C VAL A 136 -9.09 14.76 -12.26
N GLY A 137 -9.85 14.01 -11.47
CA GLY A 137 -11.02 14.53 -10.76
C GLY A 137 -10.66 15.31 -9.49
N ALA A 138 -11.68 15.82 -8.81
CA ALA A 138 -11.55 16.62 -7.60
C ALA A 138 -11.05 15.81 -6.40
N SER A 139 -10.16 16.42 -5.62
CA SER A 139 -9.50 15.83 -4.44
C SER A 139 -8.97 14.42 -4.67
N PRO A 140 -8.01 14.26 -5.61
CA PRO A 140 -7.37 12.98 -5.84
C PRO A 140 -6.69 12.53 -4.56
N SER A 141 -6.93 11.27 -4.20
CA SER A 141 -6.59 10.70 -2.91
C SER A 141 -5.57 9.58 -3.07
N GLY A 142 -5.98 8.31 -3.04
CA GLY A 142 -5.13 7.17 -3.35
C GLY A 142 -4.78 7.08 -4.83
N LEU A 143 -3.56 6.60 -5.10
CA LEU A 143 -3.04 6.35 -6.45
C LEU A 143 -2.55 4.90 -6.57
N ALA A 144 -2.73 4.30 -7.75
CA ALA A 144 -2.14 3.00 -8.08
C ALA A 144 -1.73 2.95 -9.56
N VAL A 145 -0.58 2.36 -9.85
CA VAL A 145 -0.09 2.15 -11.23
C VAL A 145 -0.25 0.67 -11.58
N THR A 146 -0.71 0.37 -12.80
CA THR A 146 -0.82 -1.02 -13.27
C THR A 146 0.56 -1.71 -13.28
N PRO A 147 0.62 -3.03 -13.10
CA PRO A 147 1.89 -3.77 -13.10
C PRO A 147 2.73 -3.60 -14.37
N ASP A 148 2.08 -3.36 -15.52
CA ASP A 148 2.75 -3.08 -16.79
C ASP A 148 3.18 -1.60 -16.96
N GLY A 149 2.90 -0.75 -15.97
CA GLY A 149 3.25 0.66 -15.94
C GLY A 149 2.42 1.57 -16.85
N LYS A 150 1.45 1.03 -17.61
CA LYS A 150 0.76 1.79 -18.68
C LYS A 150 -0.38 2.67 -18.20
N LEU A 151 -1.01 2.31 -17.07
CA LEU A 151 -2.14 3.05 -16.54
C LEU A 151 -1.88 3.49 -15.11
N LEU A 152 -2.26 4.72 -14.80
CA LEU A 152 -2.39 5.25 -13.45
C LEU A 152 -3.87 5.39 -13.13
N LEU A 153 -4.29 4.89 -11.97
CA LEU A 153 -5.62 5.09 -11.42
C LEU A 153 -5.53 6.09 -10.26
N SER A 154 -6.46 7.06 -10.25
CA SER A 154 -6.63 8.05 -9.18
C SER A 154 -8.03 7.95 -8.61
N ALA A 155 -8.14 7.73 -7.30
CA ALA A 155 -9.40 7.84 -6.58
C ALA A 155 -9.73 9.31 -6.34
N ASP A 156 -10.70 9.83 -7.08
CA ASP A 156 -11.07 11.24 -7.07
C ASP A 156 -12.24 11.43 -6.11
N ARG A 157 -11.88 11.77 -4.87
CA ARG A 157 -12.77 11.65 -3.71
C ARG A 157 -14.01 12.52 -3.83
N ASP A 158 -13.86 13.76 -4.27
CA ASP A 158 -14.98 14.70 -4.29
C ASP A 158 -15.82 14.59 -5.58
N ASP A 159 -15.44 13.70 -6.51
CA ASP A 159 -16.15 13.40 -7.75
C ASP A 159 -16.85 12.03 -7.77
N ASP A 160 -16.75 11.25 -6.68
CA ASP A 160 -17.27 9.88 -6.57
C ASP A 160 -16.85 9.00 -7.76
N SER A 161 -15.56 9.10 -8.13
CA SER A 161 -15.04 8.48 -9.35
C SER A 161 -13.59 8.05 -9.25
N VAL A 162 -13.15 7.21 -10.19
CA VAL A 162 -11.76 6.89 -10.46
C VAL A 162 -11.36 7.40 -11.84
N SER A 163 -10.37 8.29 -11.92
CA SER A 163 -9.73 8.64 -13.18
C SER A 163 -8.75 7.56 -13.61
N VAL A 164 -8.81 7.16 -14.88
CA VAL A 164 -7.84 6.25 -15.52
C VAL A 164 -6.99 7.07 -16.48
N VAL A 165 -5.69 7.09 -16.26
CA VAL A 165 -4.71 7.91 -16.99
C VAL A 165 -3.75 7.01 -17.74
N ASP A 166 -3.49 7.34 -19.00
CA ASP A 166 -2.40 6.76 -19.79
C ASP A 166 -1.06 7.38 -19.37
N THR A 167 -0.13 6.58 -18.87
CA THR A 167 1.14 7.11 -18.32
C THR A 167 2.10 7.62 -19.41
N THR A 168 1.97 7.11 -20.64
CA THR A 168 2.83 7.51 -21.77
C THR A 168 2.40 8.87 -22.32
N THR A 169 1.10 9.01 -22.61
CA THR A 169 0.54 10.26 -23.16
C THR A 169 0.21 11.29 -22.08
N ARG A 170 0.16 10.87 -20.80
CA ARG A 170 -0.21 11.68 -19.63
C ARG A 170 -1.61 12.30 -19.76
N GLN A 171 -2.53 11.57 -20.41
CA GLN A 171 -3.91 11.98 -20.63
C GLN A 171 -4.86 11.07 -19.89
N ARG A 172 -5.94 11.65 -19.35
CA ARG A 172 -7.05 10.89 -18.77
C ARG A 172 -7.83 10.20 -19.89
N LYS A 173 -7.87 8.86 -19.88
CA LYS A 173 -8.55 8.02 -20.86
C LYS A 173 -10.01 7.78 -20.51
N ALA A 174 -10.30 7.63 -19.21
CA ALA A 174 -11.63 7.30 -18.72
C ALA A 174 -11.87 7.87 -17.33
N ILE A 175 -13.15 8.00 -16.99
CA ILE A 175 -13.66 8.30 -15.66
C ILE A 175 -14.65 7.19 -15.33
N ILE A 176 -14.42 6.49 -14.23
CA ILE A 176 -15.27 5.37 -13.79
C ILE A 176 -16.01 5.83 -12.54
N LYS A 177 -17.34 5.87 -12.59
CA LYS A 177 -18.16 6.15 -11.40
C LYS A 177 -18.10 4.99 -10.43
N VAL A 178 -17.97 5.30 -9.14
CA VAL A 178 -17.83 4.34 -8.04
C VAL A 178 -18.78 4.73 -6.90
N GLY A 179 -18.56 4.19 -5.70
CA GLY A 179 -19.24 4.63 -4.48
C GLY A 179 -18.84 6.06 -4.07
N THR A 180 -19.38 6.49 -2.93
CA THR A 180 -19.26 7.87 -2.47
C THR A 180 -17.94 8.10 -1.74
N ARG A 181 -17.21 9.15 -2.12
CA ARG A 181 -15.93 9.57 -1.54
C ARG A 181 -14.87 8.46 -1.52
N PRO A 182 -14.46 7.93 -2.70
CA PRO A 182 -13.38 6.95 -2.78
C PRO A 182 -12.08 7.51 -2.18
N PHE A 183 -11.29 6.66 -1.52
CA PHE A 183 -10.00 7.04 -0.95
C PHE A 183 -8.86 6.15 -1.45
N GLY A 184 -8.62 4.99 -0.84
CA GLY A 184 -7.60 4.06 -1.32
C GLY A 184 -8.02 3.42 -2.63
N VAL A 185 -7.06 3.18 -3.53
CA VAL A 185 -7.24 2.34 -4.72
C VAL A 185 -6.09 1.34 -4.80
N THR A 186 -6.43 0.06 -4.98
CA THR A 186 -5.47 -1.04 -5.08
C THR A 186 -5.77 -1.85 -6.33
N ILE A 187 -4.73 -2.20 -7.08
CA ILE A 187 -4.82 -3.00 -8.30
C ILE A 187 -4.36 -4.43 -8.01
N ASP A 188 -5.03 -5.43 -8.57
CA ASP A 188 -4.59 -6.83 -8.45
C ASP A 188 -3.27 -7.10 -9.19
N ALA A 189 -2.60 -8.20 -8.83
CA ALA A 189 -1.29 -8.53 -9.37
C ALA A 189 -1.29 -8.74 -10.90
N GLU A 190 -2.44 -9.12 -11.48
CA GLU A 190 -2.60 -9.28 -12.92
C GLU A 190 -2.94 -7.96 -13.65
N GLY A 191 -3.19 -6.87 -12.93
CA GLY A 191 -3.57 -5.59 -13.53
C GLY A 191 -4.96 -5.58 -14.18
N ARG A 192 -5.85 -6.50 -13.78
CA ARG A 192 -7.20 -6.67 -14.36
C ARG A 192 -8.26 -5.93 -13.56
N ARG A 193 -8.20 -6.00 -12.24
CA ARG A 193 -9.18 -5.36 -11.35
C ARG A 193 -8.54 -4.33 -10.45
N ALA A 194 -9.30 -3.27 -10.17
CA ALA A 194 -9.01 -2.33 -9.10
C ALA A 194 -10.11 -2.37 -8.04
N TYR A 195 -9.74 -2.07 -6.79
CA TYR A 195 -10.61 -2.04 -5.63
C TYR A 195 -10.46 -0.68 -4.98
N THR A 196 -11.55 0.06 -4.80
CA THR A 196 -11.52 1.36 -4.13
C THR A 196 -12.48 1.43 -2.96
N ALA A 197 -11.95 1.88 -1.82
CA ALA A 197 -12.69 2.03 -0.56
C ALA A 197 -13.46 3.35 -0.57
N ASN A 198 -14.79 3.28 -0.50
CA ASN A 198 -15.66 4.45 -0.59
C ASN A 198 -16.05 4.90 0.81
N VAL A 199 -15.35 5.91 1.31
CA VAL A 199 -15.46 6.40 2.69
C VAL A 199 -16.88 6.86 3.03
N GLY A 200 -17.61 7.39 2.04
CA GLY A 200 -18.93 7.96 2.24
C GLY A 200 -20.09 6.97 2.09
N SER A 201 -19.87 5.81 1.47
CA SER A 201 -20.91 4.80 1.23
C SER A 201 -20.69 3.47 1.93
N ASP A 202 -19.64 3.35 2.76
CA ASP A 202 -19.33 2.15 3.55
C ASP A 202 -19.22 0.86 2.73
N ASP A 203 -18.70 0.98 1.51
CA ASP A 203 -18.51 -0.12 0.57
C ASP A 203 -17.15 -0.04 -0.17
N VAL A 204 -16.78 -1.15 -0.82
CA VAL A 204 -15.66 -1.21 -1.77
C VAL A 204 -16.20 -1.40 -3.17
N SER A 205 -15.82 -0.51 -4.09
CA SER A 205 -16.14 -0.66 -5.51
C SER A 205 -15.08 -1.53 -6.18
N VAL A 206 -15.51 -2.49 -6.99
CA VAL A 206 -14.65 -3.38 -7.78
C VAL A 206 -14.75 -2.98 -9.24
N ILE A 207 -13.62 -2.67 -9.86
CA ILE A 207 -13.53 -2.11 -11.21
C ILE A 207 -12.85 -3.13 -12.11
N ASP A 208 -13.41 -3.36 -13.30
CA ASP A 208 -12.69 -3.98 -14.40
C ASP A 208 -11.96 -2.88 -15.19
N ILE A 209 -10.63 -2.92 -15.15
CA ILE A 209 -9.79 -1.84 -15.69
C ILE A 209 -9.88 -1.81 -17.22
N ALA A 210 -9.88 -2.97 -17.86
CA ALA A 210 -9.91 -3.06 -19.31
C ALA A 210 -11.28 -2.68 -19.87
N ALA A 211 -12.36 -3.10 -19.20
CA ALA A 211 -13.72 -2.73 -19.57
C ALA A 211 -14.07 -1.28 -19.17
N GLY A 212 -13.26 -0.64 -18.33
CA GLY A 212 -13.44 0.76 -17.92
C GLY A 212 -14.72 0.99 -17.12
N ARG A 213 -15.13 0.02 -16.29
CA ARG A 213 -16.39 0.11 -15.53
C ARG A 213 -16.34 -0.62 -14.20
N GLU A 214 -17.19 -0.18 -13.28
CA GLU A 214 -17.50 -0.92 -12.07
C GLU A 214 -18.21 -2.24 -12.41
N ILE A 215 -17.85 -3.31 -11.68
CA ILE A 215 -18.40 -4.66 -11.84
C ILE A 215 -19.08 -5.20 -10.58
N GLY A 216 -18.98 -4.50 -9.44
CA GLY A 216 -19.67 -4.86 -8.22
C GLY A 216 -19.24 -4.02 -7.02
N ARG A 217 -20.03 -4.08 -5.95
CA ARG A 217 -19.72 -3.46 -4.66
C ARG A 217 -19.77 -4.48 -3.53
N VAL A 218 -18.93 -4.27 -2.53
CA VAL A 218 -18.89 -5.08 -1.32
C VAL A 218 -19.18 -4.19 -0.12
N PRO A 219 -20.27 -4.40 0.64
CA PRO A 219 -20.50 -3.67 1.87
C PRO A 219 -19.45 -4.07 2.92
N VAL A 220 -18.88 -3.08 3.61
CA VAL A 220 -17.82 -3.28 4.61
C VAL A 220 -18.17 -2.57 5.92
N GLY A 221 -17.21 -2.23 6.77
CA GLY A 221 -17.45 -1.45 7.97
C GLY A 221 -17.53 0.05 7.67
N MET A 222 -17.71 0.84 8.72
CA MET A 222 -17.90 2.29 8.59
C MET A 222 -16.61 2.98 8.17
N ARG A 223 -16.73 3.85 7.16
CA ARG A 223 -15.66 4.68 6.60
C ARG A 223 -14.44 3.86 6.17
N PRO A 224 -14.59 3.00 5.16
CA PRO A 224 -13.49 2.21 4.66
C PRO A 224 -12.43 3.12 4.04
N TYR A 225 -11.15 2.83 4.26
CA TYR A 225 -10.06 3.75 3.88
C TYR A 225 -9.13 3.20 2.80
N ALA A 226 -8.55 2.02 3.01
CA ALA A 226 -7.65 1.38 2.06
C ALA A 226 -7.92 -0.14 1.96
N VAL A 227 -7.44 -0.76 0.89
CA VAL A 227 -7.65 -2.18 0.59
C VAL A 227 -6.31 -2.89 0.37
N ALA A 228 -6.09 -4.03 1.02
CA ALA A 228 -5.02 -4.96 0.69
C ALA A 228 -5.59 -6.26 0.13
N LEU A 229 -4.84 -6.93 -0.73
CA LEU A 229 -5.24 -8.18 -1.37
C LEU A 229 -4.28 -9.29 -0.93
N ALA A 230 -4.83 -10.39 -0.40
CA ALA A 230 -4.04 -11.55 0.01
C ALA A 230 -4.90 -12.83 -0.03
N GLN A 231 -4.32 -13.94 -0.50
CA GLN A 231 -4.95 -15.27 -0.46
C GLN A 231 -6.38 -15.32 -1.03
N GLY A 232 -6.64 -14.63 -2.14
CA GLY A 232 -7.96 -14.58 -2.77
C GLY A 232 -9.00 -13.74 -2.01
N ARG A 233 -8.57 -12.94 -1.03
CA ARG A 233 -9.42 -12.07 -0.21
C ARG A 233 -8.99 -10.61 -0.31
N GLY A 234 -9.95 -9.72 -0.16
CA GLY A 234 -9.72 -8.31 0.10
C GLY A 234 -9.85 -8.00 1.59
N PHE A 235 -8.92 -7.20 2.12
CA PHE A 235 -8.87 -6.73 3.50
C PHE A 235 -9.00 -5.21 3.48
N VAL A 236 -9.95 -4.65 4.21
CA VAL A 236 -10.36 -3.25 4.12
C VAL A 236 -10.34 -2.64 5.51
N THR A 237 -9.61 -1.54 5.70
CA THR A 237 -9.60 -0.81 6.97
C THR A 237 -10.87 0.01 7.14
N ASP A 238 -11.58 -0.19 8.25
CA ASP A 238 -12.83 0.52 8.60
C ASP A 238 -12.55 1.50 9.75
N GLN A 239 -12.32 2.78 9.44
CA GLN A 239 -11.80 3.75 10.41
C GLN A 239 -12.65 3.82 11.68
N TYR A 240 -13.96 4.03 11.52
CA TYR A 240 -14.85 4.26 12.66
C TYR A 240 -15.35 2.95 13.28
N GLY A 241 -15.12 1.82 12.61
CA GLY A 241 -15.40 0.50 13.15
C GLY A 241 -14.29 -0.04 14.04
N GLY A 242 -13.06 0.48 13.92
CA GLY A 242 -11.88 -0.10 14.56
C GLY A 242 -11.57 -1.52 14.05
N THR A 243 -11.98 -1.81 12.82
CA THR A 243 -11.92 -3.16 12.23
C THR A 243 -11.21 -3.20 10.89
N VAL A 244 -10.83 -4.40 10.49
CA VAL A 244 -10.58 -4.77 9.10
C VAL A 244 -11.70 -5.69 8.62
N SER A 245 -12.47 -5.23 7.63
CA SER A 245 -13.44 -6.04 6.91
C SER A 245 -12.73 -6.93 5.89
N VAL A 246 -13.14 -8.19 5.80
CA VAL A 246 -12.59 -9.20 4.90
C VAL A 246 -13.68 -9.67 3.96
N PHE A 247 -13.39 -9.77 2.66
CA PHE A 247 -14.30 -10.30 1.65
C PHE A 247 -13.59 -11.21 0.65
N ASP A 248 -14.34 -12.07 -0.02
CA ASP A 248 -13.84 -12.99 -1.03
C ASP A 248 -13.79 -12.33 -2.42
N LEU A 249 -12.65 -12.39 -3.12
CA LEU A 249 -12.45 -11.66 -4.39
C LEU A 249 -13.19 -12.29 -5.57
N ALA A 250 -13.54 -13.59 -5.49
CA ALA A 250 -14.24 -14.28 -6.56
C ALA A 250 -15.75 -14.00 -6.50
N THR A 251 -16.32 -14.07 -5.29
CA THR A 251 -17.76 -13.96 -5.05
C THR A 251 -18.20 -12.57 -4.62
N LEU A 252 -17.27 -11.70 -4.23
CA LEU A 252 -17.53 -10.35 -3.69
C LEU A 252 -18.41 -10.35 -2.43
N LYS A 253 -18.37 -11.44 -1.66
CA LYS A 253 -19.14 -11.59 -0.43
C LYS A 253 -18.30 -11.28 0.80
N PRO A 254 -18.85 -10.57 1.80
CA PRO A 254 -18.21 -10.43 3.10
C PRO A 254 -17.92 -11.78 3.76
N VAL A 255 -16.78 -11.87 4.45
CA VAL A 255 -16.29 -13.08 5.12
C VAL A 255 -16.22 -12.88 6.63
N LYS A 256 -15.55 -11.81 7.10
CA LYS A 256 -15.32 -11.56 8.53
C LYS A 256 -14.99 -10.08 8.78
N ARG A 257 -15.20 -9.60 10.01
CA ARG A 257 -14.56 -8.38 10.52
C ARG A 257 -13.59 -8.73 11.64
N ILE A 258 -12.40 -8.14 11.60
CA ILE A 258 -11.31 -8.38 12.56
C ILE A 258 -11.10 -7.09 13.34
N ASN A 259 -11.18 -7.11 14.67
CA ASN A 259 -10.86 -5.94 15.49
C ASN A 259 -9.34 -5.70 15.45
N VAL A 260 -8.93 -4.46 15.17
CA VAL A 260 -7.50 -4.10 15.02
C VAL A 260 -7.09 -2.89 15.86
N GLY A 261 -8.05 -2.19 16.49
CA GLY A 261 -7.78 -0.96 17.22
C GLY A 261 -8.39 0.24 16.51
N ASP A 262 -8.23 1.41 17.11
CA ASP A 262 -8.95 2.61 16.74
C ASP A 262 -8.36 3.28 15.49
N TYR A 263 -9.26 3.66 14.58
CA TYR A 263 -8.95 4.43 13.38
C TYR A 263 -7.91 3.79 12.43
N PRO A 264 -8.12 2.53 11.98
CA PRO A 264 -7.23 1.90 11.01
C PRO A 264 -7.27 2.62 9.65
N GLU A 265 -6.09 2.91 9.08
CA GLU A 265 -5.94 3.60 7.80
C GLU A 265 -5.15 2.75 6.79
N GLY A 266 -3.82 2.87 6.77
CA GLY A 266 -2.96 2.18 5.82
C GLY A 266 -2.95 0.67 6.03
N ILE A 267 -2.99 -0.07 4.93
CA ILE A 267 -3.02 -1.54 4.94
C ILE A 267 -2.30 -2.12 3.73
N ASN A 268 -1.39 -3.08 3.93
CA ASN A 268 -0.70 -3.81 2.88
C ASN A 268 -0.58 -5.30 3.24
N ALA A 269 -0.51 -6.16 2.23
CA ALA A 269 -0.20 -7.56 2.40
C ALA A 269 1.31 -7.80 2.21
N THR A 270 1.89 -8.72 2.98
CA THR A 270 3.26 -9.19 2.79
C THR A 270 3.43 -9.84 1.42
N ALA A 271 4.66 -9.88 0.92
CA ALA A 271 5.02 -10.47 -0.37
C ALA A 271 4.48 -11.88 -0.61
N ASP A 272 4.52 -12.70 0.43
CA ASP A 272 4.06 -14.08 0.43
C ASP A 272 2.54 -14.22 0.64
N GLY A 273 1.85 -13.08 0.84
CA GLY A 273 0.42 -13.01 1.12
C GLY A 273 0.01 -13.63 2.45
N LYS A 274 0.95 -14.00 3.33
CA LYS A 274 0.62 -14.68 4.59
C LYS A 274 0.13 -13.73 5.67
N ARG A 275 0.59 -12.48 5.64
CA ARG A 275 0.25 -11.47 6.64
C ARG A 275 -0.30 -10.22 6.00
N VAL A 276 -1.14 -9.52 6.76
CA VAL A 276 -1.65 -8.20 6.41
C VAL A 276 -1.28 -7.25 7.54
N ILE A 277 -0.67 -6.12 7.18
CA ILE A 277 -0.10 -5.13 8.08
C ILE A 277 -0.99 -3.90 8.06
N VAL A 278 -1.39 -3.39 9.22
CA VAL A 278 -2.38 -2.31 9.37
C VAL A 278 -1.85 -1.21 10.29
N ALA A 279 -1.85 0.04 9.84
CA ALA A 279 -1.57 1.20 10.68
C ALA A 279 -2.87 1.72 11.33
N CYS A 280 -2.91 1.79 12.65
CA CYS A 280 -4.05 2.27 13.43
C CYS A 280 -3.76 3.64 14.03
N TRP A 281 -4.35 4.68 13.43
CA TRP A 281 -3.94 6.08 13.61
C TRP A 281 -4.16 6.60 15.04
N GLU A 282 -5.30 6.32 15.67
CA GLU A 282 -5.55 6.77 17.05
C GLU A 282 -4.88 5.86 18.09
N SER A 283 -4.76 4.57 17.79
CA SER A 283 -4.12 3.61 18.70
C SER A 283 -2.60 3.72 18.74
N ASN A 284 -1.97 4.43 17.79
CA ASN A 284 -0.51 4.49 17.62
C ASN A 284 0.12 3.09 17.54
N THR A 285 -0.47 2.22 16.72
CA THR A 285 -0.04 0.83 16.55
C THR A 285 0.04 0.41 15.09
N LEU A 286 0.93 -0.55 14.84
CA LEU A 286 1.02 -1.33 13.63
C LEU A 286 0.59 -2.76 13.96
N VAL A 287 -0.55 -3.20 13.41
CA VAL A 287 -1.14 -4.52 13.67
C VAL A 287 -0.78 -5.50 12.57
N ILE A 288 -0.50 -6.74 12.96
CA ILE A 288 -0.15 -7.85 12.07
C ILE A 288 -1.28 -8.88 12.14
N ILE A 289 -1.92 -9.13 11.00
CA ILE A 289 -3.00 -10.10 10.83
C ILE A 289 -2.44 -11.32 10.10
N ASP A 290 -2.78 -12.53 10.55
CA ASP A 290 -2.63 -13.75 9.75
C ASP A 290 -3.76 -13.80 8.70
N ALA A 291 -3.38 -13.77 7.42
CA ALA A 291 -4.33 -13.69 6.31
C ALA A 291 -5.10 -15.00 6.04
N ALA A 292 -4.58 -16.14 6.51
CA ALA A 292 -5.26 -17.42 6.39
C ALA A 292 -6.29 -17.59 7.53
N GLU A 293 -5.85 -17.35 8.76
CA GLU A 293 -6.62 -17.54 9.99
C GLU A 293 -7.57 -16.37 10.31
N LEU A 294 -7.36 -15.22 9.67
CA LEU A 294 -8.15 -14.00 9.83
C LEU A 294 -8.19 -13.53 11.29
N LYS A 295 -7.03 -13.45 11.92
CA LYS A 295 -6.86 -12.99 13.31
C LYS A 295 -5.59 -12.17 13.48
N VAL A 296 -5.61 -11.26 14.45
CA VAL A 296 -4.41 -10.52 14.87
C VAL A 296 -3.43 -11.50 15.52
N ILE A 297 -2.17 -11.43 15.10
CA ILE A 297 -1.06 -12.26 15.60
C ILE A 297 0.10 -11.45 16.18
N GLY A 298 0.06 -10.13 16.04
CA GLY A 298 1.09 -9.25 16.57
C GLY A 298 0.70 -7.79 16.48
N GLU A 299 1.37 -6.97 17.28
CA GLU A 299 1.18 -5.53 17.35
C GLU A 299 2.52 -4.88 17.71
N VAL A 300 2.82 -3.73 17.09
CA VAL A 300 4.00 -2.93 17.37
C VAL A 300 3.55 -1.51 17.67
N LYS A 301 4.02 -0.91 18.77
CA LYS A 301 3.79 0.52 19.04
C LYS A 301 4.51 1.39 18.03
N THR A 302 3.87 2.43 17.55
CA THR A 302 4.43 3.40 16.60
C THR A 302 4.66 4.77 17.25
N GLY A 303 5.14 5.74 16.46
CA GLY A 303 4.98 7.16 16.79
C GLY A 303 3.52 7.60 16.68
N ASP A 304 3.28 8.90 16.86
CA ASP A 304 1.91 9.44 16.92
C ASP A 304 1.28 9.59 15.53
N GLY A 305 0.06 9.09 15.38
CA GLY A 305 -0.74 9.20 14.17
C GLY A 305 -0.19 8.42 12.97
N PRO A 306 0.06 7.09 13.08
CA PRO A 306 0.52 6.30 11.95
C PRO A 306 -0.54 6.25 10.83
N ARG A 307 -0.17 6.60 9.60
CA ARG A 307 -1.08 6.54 8.43
C ARG A 307 -0.70 5.45 7.44
N ALA A 308 0.55 5.45 6.98
CA ALA A 308 1.16 4.45 6.11
C ALA A 308 0.28 3.95 4.94
N PHE A 309 -0.45 4.83 4.24
CA PHE A 309 -1.21 4.42 3.05
C PHE A 309 -0.37 4.56 1.77
N GLY A 310 -0.60 3.66 0.83
CA GLY A 310 0.27 3.42 -0.33
C GLY A 310 1.05 2.12 -0.18
N ALA A 311 2.22 2.01 -0.83
CA ALA A 311 3.08 0.83 -0.78
C ALA A 311 4.17 1.02 0.28
N PHE A 312 3.95 0.52 1.50
CA PHE A 312 4.81 0.82 2.66
C PHE A 312 5.62 -0.37 3.18
N LEU A 313 5.55 -1.52 2.50
CA LEU A 313 6.34 -2.71 2.82
C LEU A 313 7.53 -2.82 1.88
N ARG A 314 8.70 -3.12 2.44
CA ARG A 314 9.94 -3.38 1.72
C ARG A 314 10.35 -4.83 1.94
N ARG A 315 10.69 -5.52 0.86
CA ARG A 315 11.40 -6.81 0.94
C ARG A 315 12.87 -6.57 1.23
N THR A 316 13.42 -7.31 2.18
CA THR A 316 14.86 -7.42 2.37
C THR A 316 15.30 -8.77 1.79
N GLU A 317 16.29 -8.71 0.89
CA GLU A 317 16.92 -9.91 0.30
C GLU A 317 17.73 -10.68 1.34
#